data_AF-A0A535J0Y9-F1
#
_entry.id   AF-A0A535J0Y9-F1
#
_cell.length_a   1.000
_cell.length_b   1.000
_cell.length_c   1.000
_cell.angle_alpha   90.00
_cell.angle_beta   90.00
_cell.angle_gamma   90.00
#
_symmetry.space_group_name_H-M   'P 1'
#
loop_
_entity.id
_entity.type
_entity.pdbx_description
1 polymer ?
#
loop_
_entity_poly.entity_id
_entity_poly.type
_entity_poly.pdbx_seq_one_letter_code
_entity_poly.pdbx_strand_id
1 'polypeptide(L)'
;MQTLWFILVGFMLTMYVVLDGFDLGAGVIHLFAAKNDEERRMILRAIGPVWDGNEVWLIAAGGTIFFTFPLLYASSFSGFYLPLIIVLWLLMFRGVSVELRSRIANPVWASFWDGMFFLGSALLAIFFGAAMANVIRGVPLDKSGIFFEALWTDFNPFSANPGILDWYTVLVGLMALAALIVHGATYIAVKVEGPLNARSRLIARGALVATIVLTILTTIATFAVQPQMSTNYLGNPWGFIFPAIALIGLIGVGYFNFRQRDLASFISSCAFIVGMLASVAFGLYPLLLPAVNRANSLTI
;
A
#
# COMPACT_ATOMS: atom_id res chain seq x y z
N MET A 1 24.09 11.12 8.63
CA MET A 1 22.80 11.16 9.35
C MET A 1 21.61 11.03 8.42
N GLN A 2 21.61 11.63 7.21
CA GLN A 2 20.49 11.53 6.26
C GLN A 2 20.13 10.08 5.89
N THR A 3 21.11 9.19 5.71
CA THR A 3 20.86 7.74 5.49
C THR A 3 20.06 7.09 6.62
N LEU A 4 20.34 7.45 7.88
CA LEU A 4 19.58 6.92 9.02
C LEU A 4 18.13 7.40 8.95
N TRP A 5 17.91 8.69 8.66
CA TRP A 5 16.57 9.24 8.52
C TRP A 5 15.80 8.63 7.35
N PHE A 6 16.46 8.38 6.22
CA PHE A 6 15.90 7.65 5.10
C PHE A 6 15.40 6.26 5.51
N ILE A 7 16.25 5.50 6.23
CA ILE A 7 15.89 4.17 6.73
C ILE A 7 14.71 4.26 7.69
N LEU A 8 14.69 5.24 8.60
CA LEU A 8 13.61 5.43 9.56
C LEU A 8 12.28 5.78 8.88
N VAL A 9 12.28 6.68 7.89
CA VAL A 9 11.09 7.01 7.09
C VAL A 9 10.60 5.78 6.33
N GLY A 10 11.50 5.06 5.65
CA GLY A 10 11.17 3.83 4.95
C GLY A 10 10.58 2.76 5.88
N PHE A 11 11.14 2.64 7.09
CA PHE A 11 10.63 1.76 8.14
C PHE A 11 9.22 2.18 8.60
N MET A 12 8.99 3.47 8.87
CA MET A 12 7.67 3.96 9.31
C MET A 12 6.60 3.73 8.24
N LEU A 13 6.89 4.02 6.98
CA LEU A 13 5.98 3.75 5.86
C LEU A 13 5.74 2.24 5.69
N THR A 14 6.77 1.42 5.85
CA THR A 14 6.63 -0.05 5.81
C THR A 14 5.74 -0.55 6.95
N MET A 15 5.94 -0.04 8.16
CA MET A 15 5.10 -0.38 9.32
C MET A 15 3.65 0.07 9.12
N TYR A 16 3.42 1.25 8.55
CA TYR A 16 2.07 1.66 8.17
C TYR A 16 1.41 0.65 7.23
N VAL A 17 2.07 0.27 6.13
CA VAL A 17 1.49 -0.69 5.16
C VAL A 17 1.32 -2.09 5.76
N VAL A 18 2.17 -2.51 6.69
CA VAL A 18 2.02 -3.81 7.38
C VAL A 18 0.91 -3.77 8.43
N LEU A 19 0.71 -2.65 9.11
CA LEU A 19 -0.25 -2.56 10.21
C LEU A 19 -1.63 -2.12 9.70
N ASP A 20 -1.70 -0.96 9.05
CA ASP A 20 -2.96 -0.48 8.49
C ASP A 20 -3.36 -1.25 7.23
N GLY A 21 -2.42 -1.91 6.55
CA GLY A 21 -2.72 -2.70 5.36
C GLY A 21 -3.67 -3.88 5.61
N PHE A 22 -3.65 -4.50 6.81
CA PHE A 22 -4.64 -5.52 7.14
C PHE A 22 -6.01 -4.92 7.46
N ASP A 23 -6.07 -3.69 7.96
CA ASP A 23 -7.32 -2.95 8.19
C ASP A 23 -7.98 -2.56 6.86
N LEU A 24 -7.16 -2.04 5.94
CA LEU A 24 -7.55 -1.78 4.55
C LEU A 24 -8.05 -3.07 3.89
N GLY A 25 -7.26 -4.14 3.95
CA GLY A 25 -7.64 -5.45 3.42
C GLY A 25 -8.95 -6.00 4.01
N ALA A 26 -9.14 -5.86 5.33
CA ALA A 26 -10.38 -6.22 6.01
C ALA A 26 -11.59 -5.43 5.47
N GLY A 27 -11.40 -4.13 5.21
CA GLY A 27 -12.41 -3.29 4.56
C GLY A 27 -12.74 -3.73 3.15
N VAL A 28 -11.74 -4.07 2.33
CA VAL A 28 -11.98 -4.53 0.95
C VAL A 28 -12.77 -5.84 0.92
N ILE A 29 -12.47 -6.79 1.81
CA ILE A 29 -13.19 -8.07 1.83
C ILE A 29 -14.52 -8.00 2.56
N HIS A 30 -14.81 -6.90 3.28
CA HIS A 30 -15.95 -6.76 4.19
C HIS A 30 -17.29 -7.19 3.58
N LEU A 31 -17.58 -6.74 2.36
CA LEU A 31 -18.82 -7.04 1.66
C LEU A 31 -18.86 -8.42 1.00
N PHE A 32 -17.70 -9.05 0.79
CA PHE A 32 -17.59 -10.33 0.09
C PHE A 32 -17.44 -11.52 1.04
N ALA A 33 -16.74 -11.33 2.16
CA ALA A 33 -16.48 -12.35 3.17
C ALA A 33 -17.69 -12.56 4.09
N ALA A 34 -18.35 -11.48 4.51
CA ALA A 34 -19.48 -11.51 5.41
C ALA A 34 -20.83 -11.61 4.67
N LYS A 35 -21.67 -12.56 5.10
CA LYS A 35 -23.00 -12.83 4.52
C LYS A 35 -24.14 -12.19 5.29
N ASN A 36 -23.93 -11.78 6.53
CA ASN A 36 -24.94 -11.17 7.39
C ASN A 36 -24.33 -10.07 8.27
N ASP A 37 -25.18 -9.30 8.96
CA ASP A 37 -24.74 -8.17 9.79
C ASP A 37 -23.84 -8.60 10.96
N GLU A 38 -24.07 -9.78 11.53
CA GLU A 38 -23.24 -10.32 12.61
C GLU A 38 -21.79 -10.55 12.14
N GLU A 39 -21.61 -11.17 10.97
CA GLU A 39 -20.30 -11.37 10.36
C GLU A 39 -19.62 -10.06 9.99
N ARG A 40 -20.37 -9.05 9.51
CA ARG A 40 -19.83 -7.71 9.26
C ARG A 40 -19.32 -7.05 10.54
N ARG A 41 -20.05 -7.19 11.64
CA ARG A 41 -19.59 -6.72 12.95
C ARG A 41 -18.38 -7.49 13.45
N MET A 42 -18.27 -8.79 13.16
CA MET A 42 -17.09 -9.58 13.52
C MET A 42 -15.83 -9.07 12.82
N ILE A 43 -15.90 -8.73 11.53
CA ILE A 43 -14.78 -8.13 10.79
C ILE A 43 -14.36 -6.80 11.43
N LEU A 44 -15.32 -5.92 11.72
CA LEU A 44 -15.01 -4.62 12.34
C LEU A 44 -14.44 -4.76 13.75
N ARG A 45 -14.95 -5.70 14.55
CA ARG A 45 -14.41 -5.99 15.90
C ARG A 45 -13.00 -6.56 15.85
N ALA A 46 -12.65 -7.28 14.79
CA ALA A 46 -11.31 -7.85 14.64
C ALA A 46 -10.23 -6.77 14.52
N ILE A 47 -10.55 -5.64 13.88
CA ILE A 47 -9.63 -4.50 13.68
C ILE A 47 -9.81 -3.38 14.71
N GLY A 48 -10.99 -3.28 15.33
CA GLY A 48 -11.40 -2.20 16.22
C GLY A 48 -10.37 -1.77 17.28
N PRO A 49 -9.68 -2.70 17.99
CA PRO A 49 -8.72 -2.32 19.02
C PRO A 49 -7.40 -1.70 18.52
N VAL A 50 -7.08 -1.80 17.23
CA VAL A 50 -5.75 -1.46 16.71
C VAL A 50 -5.74 -0.46 15.56
N TRP A 51 -6.84 -0.33 14.80
CA TRP A 51 -6.84 0.45 13.55
C TRP A 51 -6.46 1.94 13.74
N ASP A 52 -6.96 2.59 14.79
CA ASP A 52 -6.63 3.99 15.08
C ASP A 52 -5.14 4.17 15.44
N GLY A 53 -4.58 3.18 16.14
CA GLY A 53 -3.14 3.14 16.44
C GLY A 53 -2.28 2.89 15.21
N ASN A 54 -2.78 2.15 14.22
CA ASN A 54 -2.06 1.85 12.98
C ASN A 54 -1.89 3.11 12.11
N GLU A 55 -2.88 4.00 12.08
CA GLU A 55 -2.84 5.29 11.37
C GLU A 55 -1.74 6.24 11.88
N VAL A 56 -1.37 6.12 13.16
CA VAL A 56 -0.30 6.96 13.75
C VAL A 56 1.02 6.80 13.00
N TRP A 57 1.30 5.63 12.40
CA TRP A 57 2.51 5.42 11.61
C TRP A 57 2.59 6.30 10.37
N LEU A 58 1.46 6.57 9.71
CA LEU A 58 1.39 7.47 8.56
C LEU A 58 1.66 8.92 8.98
N ILE A 59 1.05 9.35 10.09
CA ILE A 59 1.25 10.69 10.66
C ILE A 59 2.72 10.87 11.10
N ALA A 60 3.29 9.88 11.78
CA ALA A 60 4.68 9.89 12.22
C ALA A 60 5.65 9.93 11.02
N ALA A 61 5.38 9.18 9.95
CA ALA A 61 6.16 9.25 8.72
C ALA A 61 6.11 10.67 8.10
N GLY A 62 4.91 11.25 7.98
CA GLY A 62 4.73 12.61 7.46
C GLY A 62 5.46 13.67 8.29
N GLY A 63 5.35 13.61 9.62
CA GLY A 63 6.06 14.51 10.54
C GLY A 63 7.59 14.32 10.50
N THR A 64 8.05 13.08 10.34
CA THR A 64 9.49 12.80 10.20
C THR A 64 10.03 13.35 8.89
N ILE A 65 9.30 13.19 7.77
CA ILE A 65 9.68 13.77 6.48
C ILE A 65 9.73 15.30 6.57
N PHE A 66 8.74 15.93 7.21
CA PHE A 66 8.73 17.38 7.43
C PHE A 66 9.97 17.87 8.19
N PHE A 67 10.37 17.16 9.25
CA PHE A 67 11.54 17.51 10.06
C PHE A 67 12.88 17.23 9.37
N THR A 68 12.99 16.11 8.66
CA THR A 68 14.27 15.59 8.14
C THR A 68 14.56 15.97 6.70
N PHE A 69 13.52 16.09 5.87
CA PHE A 69 13.59 16.36 4.45
C PHE A 69 12.54 17.43 4.05
N PRO A 70 12.68 18.69 4.49
CA PRO A 70 11.65 19.72 4.32
C PRO A 70 11.36 20.06 2.85
N LEU A 71 12.37 20.00 1.98
CA LEU A 71 12.16 20.18 0.54
C LEU A 71 11.32 19.03 -0.04
N LEU A 72 11.66 17.77 0.27
CA LEU A 72 10.86 16.62 -0.13
C LEU A 72 9.40 16.76 0.32
N TYR A 73 9.19 17.19 1.57
CA TYR A 73 7.87 17.45 2.12
C TYR A 73 7.12 18.50 1.29
N ALA A 74 7.70 19.69 1.12
CA ALA A 74 7.05 20.79 0.41
C ALA A 74 6.75 20.43 -1.05
N SER A 75 7.70 19.83 -1.74
CA SER A 75 7.57 19.40 -3.14
C SER A 75 6.49 18.34 -3.31
N SER A 76 6.51 17.28 -2.48
CA SER A 76 5.56 16.18 -2.60
C SER A 76 4.14 16.64 -2.28
N PHE A 77 3.94 17.42 -1.21
CA PHE A 77 2.61 17.87 -0.81
C PHE A 77 2.01 18.90 -1.76
N SER A 78 2.83 19.75 -2.38
CA SER A 78 2.36 20.71 -3.38
C SER A 78 2.13 20.05 -4.75
N GLY A 79 3.05 19.21 -5.22
CA GLY A 79 2.95 18.56 -6.52
C GLY A 79 1.87 17.47 -6.58
N PHE A 80 1.67 16.75 -5.49
CA PHE A 80 0.59 15.76 -5.33
C PHE A 80 -0.65 16.32 -4.60
N TYR A 81 -0.92 17.61 -4.71
CA TYR A 81 -2.03 18.26 -3.99
C TYR A 81 -3.37 17.52 -4.13
N LEU A 82 -3.83 17.31 -5.37
CA LEU A 82 -5.13 16.67 -5.64
C LEU A 82 -5.21 15.22 -5.10
N PRO A 83 -4.28 14.30 -5.42
CA PRO A 83 -4.38 12.92 -4.91
C PRO A 83 -4.23 12.85 -3.38
N LEU A 84 -3.45 13.72 -2.75
CA LEU A 84 -3.35 13.75 -1.28
C LEU A 84 -4.67 14.22 -0.63
N ILE A 85 -5.37 15.18 -1.23
CA ILE A 85 -6.72 15.56 -0.78
C ILE A 85 -7.70 14.40 -0.93
N ILE A 86 -7.62 13.64 -2.03
CA ILE A 86 -8.44 12.44 -2.22
C ILE A 86 -8.14 11.40 -1.12
N VAL A 87 -6.86 11.10 -0.87
CA VAL A 87 -6.44 10.17 0.19
C VAL A 87 -6.96 10.62 1.56
N LEU A 88 -6.86 11.91 1.88
CA LEU A 88 -7.37 12.47 3.14
C LEU A 88 -8.89 12.22 3.30
N TRP A 89 -9.68 12.50 2.27
CA TRP A 89 -11.11 12.23 2.30
C TRP A 89 -11.41 10.73 2.44
N LEU A 90 -10.68 9.87 1.75
CA LEU A 90 -10.87 8.42 1.85
C LEU A 90 -10.52 7.91 3.27
N LEU A 91 -9.45 8.41 3.89
CA LEU A 91 -9.10 8.10 5.29
C LEU A 91 -10.22 8.54 6.24
N MET A 92 -10.74 9.75 6.06
CA MET A 92 -11.87 10.25 6.85
C MET A 92 -13.11 9.37 6.69
N PHE A 93 -13.52 9.08 5.45
CA PHE A 93 -14.70 8.23 5.21
C PHE A 93 -14.52 6.83 5.79
N ARG A 94 -13.32 6.24 5.69
CA ARG A 94 -13.02 4.94 6.28
C ARG A 94 -13.18 4.98 7.81
N GLY A 95 -12.53 5.93 8.49
CA GLY A 95 -12.60 6.05 9.95
C GLY A 95 -14.01 6.31 10.46
N VAL A 96 -14.73 7.23 9.80
CA VAL A 96 -16.13 7.53 10.12
C VAL A 96 -17.02 6.31 9.90
N SER A 97 -16.77 5.50 8.86
CA SER A 97 -17.53 4.27 8.62
C SER A 97 -17.40 3.29 9.78
N VAL A 98 -16.20 3.09 10.32
CA VAL A 98 -15.98 2.18 11.46
C VAL A 98 -16.71 2.67 12.71
N GLU A 99 -16.61 3.95 13.03
CA GLU A 99 -17.16 4.54 14.26
C GLU A 99 -18.69 4.75 14.24
N LEU A 100 -19.24 5.13 13.08
CA LEU A 100 -20.64 5.51 12.97
C LEU A 100 -21.56 4.35 12.60
N ARG A 101 -21.06 3.28 11.98
CA ARG A 101 -21.90 2.18 11.49
C ARG A 101 -22.88 1.65 12.53
N SER A 102 -22.44 1.42 13.77
CA SER A 102 -23.27 0.82 14.83
C SER A 102 -24.03 1.84 15.69
N ARG A 103 -23.98 3.13 15.36
CA ARG A 103 -24.61 4.19 16.17
C ARG A 103 -26.12 4.29 15.97
N ILE A 104 -26.62 3.92 14.78
CA ILE A 104 -28.05 3.95 14.45
C ILE A 104 -28.48 2.55 14.05
N ALA A 105 -29.52 2.03 14.70
CA ALA A 105 -30.13 0.73 14.42
C ALA A 105 -31.03 0.80 13.17
N ASN A 106 -30.47 1.17 12.02
CA ASN A 106 -31.16 1.27 10.75
C ASN A 106 -30.38 0.49 9.66
N PRO A 107 -31.01 -0.44 8.91
CA PRO A 107 -30.33 -1.22 7.88
C PRO A 107 -29.73 -0.40 6.72
N VAL A 108 -30.36 0.70 6.33
CA VAL A 108 -29.86 1.61 5.29
C VAL A 108 -28.61 2.33 5.78
N TRP A 109 -28.62 2.78 7.04
CA TRP A 109 -27.45 3.38 7.69
C TRP A 109 -26.27 2.42 7.74
N ALA A 110 -26.49 1.18 8.21
CA ALA A 110 -25.44 0.16 8.28
C ALA A 110 -24.89 -0.16 6.89
N SER A 111 -25.75 -0.32 5.88
CA SER A 111 -25.35 -0.65 4.51
C SER A 111 -24.57 0.48 3.83
N PHE A 112 -24.93 1.74 4.10
CA PHE A 112 -24.19 2.90 3.62
C PHE A 112 -22.75 2.90 4.16
N TRP A 113 -22.58 2.73 5.47
CA TRP A 113 -21.25 2.68 6.07
C TRP A 113 -20.47 1.41 5.73
N ASP A 114 -21.14 0.27 5.53
CA ASP A 114 -20.53 -0.94 4.98
C ASP A 114 -19.93 -0.68 3.58
N GLY A 115 -20.66 0.07 2.73
CA GLY A 115 -20.20 0.48 1.41
C GLY A 115 -19.06 1.48 1.43
N MET A 116 -19.12 2.48 2.31
CA MET A 116 -18.06 3.48 2.49
C MET A 116 -16.78 2.86 3.06
N PHE A 117 -16.89 1.90 3.99
CA PHE A 117 -15.74 1.15 4.50
C PHE A 117 -15.07 0.33 3.39
N PHE A 118 -15.88 -0.36 2.57
CA PHE A 118 -15.38 -1.10 1.41
C PHE A 118 -14.67 -0.19 0.40
N LEU A 119 -15.36 0.86 -0.06
CA LEU A 119 -14.88 1.73 -1.11
C LEU A 119 -13.67 2.55 -0.65
N GLY A 120 -13.72 3.10 0.57
CA GLY A 120 -12.62 3.85 1.18
C GLY A 120 -11.36 3.00 1.27
N SER A 121 -11.46 1.79 1.81
CA SER A 121 -10.32 0.88 1.94
C SER A 121 -9.77 0.40 0.59
N ALA A 122 -10.63 0.10 -0.38
CA ALA A 122 -10.21 -0.34 -1.70
C ALA A 122 -9.48 0.78 -2.46
N LEU A 123 -10.04 1.99 -2.44
CA LEU A 123 -9.42 3.14 -3.10
C LEU A 123 -8.12 3.54 -2.41
N LEU A 124 -8.05 3.54 -1.07
CA LEU A 124 -6.79 3.81 -0.36
C LEU A 124 -5.67 2.85 -0.76
N ALA A 125 -5.96 1.55 -0.84
CA ALA A 125 -4.98 0.56 -1.30
C ALA A 125 -4.46 0.89 -2.72
N ILE A 126 -5.36 1.27 -3.64
CA ILE A 126 -4.98 1.67 -5.01
C ILE A 126 -4.17 2.96 -5.01
N PHE A 127 -4.62 4.00 -4.31
CA PHE A 127 -3.97 5.31 -4.29
C PHE A 127 -2.59 5.26 -3.62
N PHE A 128 -2.40 4.47 -2.57
CA PHE A 128 -1.08 4.28 -1.97
C PHE A 128 -0.12 3.52 -2.90
N GLY A 129 -0.62 2.49 -3.61
CA GLY A 129 0.18 1.82 -4.63
C GLY A 129 0.55 2.76 -5.79
N ALA A 130 -0.41 3.56 -6.26
CA ALA A 130 -0.17 4.55 -7.30
C ALA A 130 0.82 5.64 -6.82
N ALA A 131 0.72 6.11 -5.57
CA ALA A 131 1.66 7.07 -5.00
C ALA A 131 3.09 6.51 -4.97
N MET A 132 3.26 5.26 -4.52
CA MET A 132 4.56 4.59 -4.55
C MET A 132 5.09 4.46 -5.99
N ALA A 133 4.23 4.13 -6.95
CA ALA A 133 4.61 4.03 -8.35
C ALA A 133 5.04 5.38 -8.94
N ASN A 134 4.37 6.48 -8.59
CA ASN A 134 4.79 7.83 -8.98
C ASN A 134 6.19 8.15 -8.43
N VAL A 135 6.47 7.80 -7.18
CA VAL A 135 7.82 7.96 -6.59
C VAL A 135 8.85 7.10 -7.33
N ILE A 136 8.54 5.85 -7.66
CA ILE A 136 9.47 4.98 -8.40
C ILE A 136 9.73 5.49 -9.82
N ARG A 137 8.66 5.84 -10.54
CA ARG A 137 8.71 6.40 -11.90
C ARG A 137 9.49 7.70 -11.93
N GLY A 138 9.32 8.51 -10.90
CA GLY A 138 9.79 9.88 -10.82
C GLY A 138 8.78 10.86 -11.37
N VAL A 139 8.84 12.09 -10.90
CA VAL A 139 7.84 13.14 -11.17
C VAL A 139 8.46 14.32 -11.92
N PRO A 140 7.67 15.21 -12.56
CA PRO A 140 8.22 16.28 -13.39
C PRO A 140 8.78 17.45 -12.55
N LEU A 141 9.79 17.18 -11.69
CA LEU A 141 10.50 18.21 -10.92
C LEU A 141 11.24 19.19 -11.83
N ASP A 142 11.04 20.47 -11.55
CA ASP A 142 11.85 21.55 -12.09
C ASP A 142 13.15 21.76 -11.28
N LYS A 143 13.97 22.73 -11.70
CA LYS A 143 15.24 23.07 -11.05
C LYS A 143 15.08 23.68 -9.65
N SER A 144 13.91 24.21 -9.32
CA SER A 144 13.61 24.77 -8.01
C SER A 144 13.16 23.70 -7.00
N GLY A 145 13.01 22.45 -7.47
CA GLY A 145 12.53 21.34 -6.67
C GLY A 145 11.02 21.24 -6.64
N ILE A 146 10.28 22.05 -7.40
CA ILE A 146 8.82 22.09 -7.39
C ILE A 146 8.29 21.36 -8.63
N PHE A 147 7.09 20.78 -8.50
CA PHE A 147 6.38 20.21 -9.64
C PHE A 147 4.88 20.36 -9.46
N PHE A 148 4.16 20.16 -10.55
CA PHE A 148 2.72 19.93 -10.57
C PHE A 148 2.46 18.68 -11.40
N GLU A 149 1.69 17.74 -10.86
CA GLU A 149 1.31 16.54 -11.59
C GLU A 149 -0.22 16.48 -11.71
N ALA A 150 -0.70 16.55 -12.95
CA ALA A 150 -2.12 16.43 -13.23
C ALA A 150 -2.60 15.00 -12.91
N LEU A 151 -3.89 14.83 -12.58
CA LEU A 151 -4.42 13.50 -12.24
C LEU A 151 -4.29 12.50 -13.38
N TRP A 152 -4.46 12.95 -14.62
CA TRP A 152 -4.24 12.16 -15.84
C TRP A 152 -3.70 13.07 -16.95
N THR A 153 -2.92 12.50 -17.87
CA THR A 153 -2.42 13.19 -19.07
C THR A 153 -2.59 12.28 -20.30
N ASP A 154 -1.51 11.68 -20.80
CA ASP A 154 -1.45 10.77 -21.95
C ASP A 154 -1.41 9.29 -21.55
N PHE A 155 -1.49 9.00 -20.25
CA PHE A 155 -1.44 7.66 -19.66
C PHE A 155 -0.12 6.91 -19.94
N ASN A 156 0.95 7.64 -20.23
CA ASN A 156 2.27 7.10 -20.55
C ASN A 156 3.32 7.44 -19.46
N PRO A 157 3.88 6.44 -18.74
CA PRO A 157 4.88 6.67 -17.70
C PRO A 157 6.24 7.15 -18.24
N PHE A 158 6.48 7.07 -19.55
CA PHE A 158 7.70 7.57 -20.19
C PHE A 158 7.55 8.99 -20.73
N SER A 159 6.39 9.62 -20.52
CA SER A 159 6.14 11.00 -20.94
C SER A 159 7.02 11.99 -20.18
N ALA A 160 7.29 13.15 -20.78
CA ALA A 160 8.01 14.23 -20.11
C ALA A 160 7.18 14.88 -19.00
N ASN A 161 5.85 14.85 -19.14
CA ASN A 161 4.87 15.35 -18.16
C ASN A 161 3.83 14.25 -17.89
N PRO A 162 4.22 13.17 -17.20
CA PRO A 162 3.31 12.09 -16.89
C PRO A 162 2.23 12.59 -15.92
N GLY A 163 1.05 11.98 -15.99
CA GLY A 163 -0.01 12.20 -15.00
C GLY A 163 0.16 11.25 -13.83
N ILE A 164 -0.45 11.58 -12.70
CA ILE A 164 -0.48 10.72 -11.50
C ILE A 164 -0.99 9.31 -11.86
N LEU A 165 -1.99 9.24 -12.75
CA LEU A 165 -2.52 8.00 -13.30
C LEU A 165 -1.95 7.76 -14.71
N ASP A 166 -1.21 6.67 -14.82
CA ASP A 166 -0.73 6.07 -16.07
C ASP A 166 -0.83 4.53 -15.96
N TRP A 167 -0.49 3.80 -17.02
CA TRP A 167 -0.63 2.33 -17.00
C TRP A 167 0.23 1.67 -15.91
N TYR A 168 1.38 2.25 -15.57
CA TYR A 168 2.29 1.72 -14.55
C TYR A 168 1.76 2.00 -13.15
N THR A 169 1.30 3.22 -12.87
CA THR A 169 0.78 3.57 -11.54
C THR A 169 -0.53 2.83 -11.24
N VAL A 170 -1.37 2.60 -12.25
CA VAL A 170 -2.55 1.73 -12.14
C VAL A 170 -2.15 0.28 -11.88
N LEU A 171 -1.15 -0.26 -12.60
CA LEU A 171 -0.68 -1.62 -12.39
C LEU A 171 -0.18 -1.86 -10.96
N VAL A 172 0.62 -0.93 -10.42
CA VAL A 172 1.11 -1.01 -9.04
C VAL A 172 -0.01 -0.79 -8.02
N GLY A 173 -0.97 0.10 -8.30
CA GLY A 173 -2.18 0.27 -7.48
C GLY A 173 -3.01 -1.01 -7.39
N LEU A 174 -3.20 -1.72 -8.50
CA LEU A 174 -3.89 -3.02 -8.53
C LEU A 174 -3.09 -4.11 -7.81
N MET A 175 -1.77 -4.12 -7.95
CA MET A 175 -0.89 -5.03 -7.20
C MET A 175 -1.02 -4.79 -5.69
N ALA A 176 -0.99 -3.54 -5.25
CA ALA A 176 -1.17 -3.16 -3.85
C ALA A 176 -2.55 -3.60 -3.34
N LEU A 177 -3.62 -3.36 -4.10
CA LEU A 177 -4.97 -3.83 -3.77
C LEU A 177 -5.01 -5.36 -3.59
N ALA A 178 -4.48 -6.13 -4.54
CA ALA A 178 -4.46 -7.58 -4.45
C ALA A 178 -3.65 -8.08 -3.24
N ALA A 179 -2.48 -7.49 -3.00
CA ALA A 179 -1.62 -7.80 -1.86
C ALA A 179 -2.33 -7.51 -0.53
N LEU A 180 -2.99 -6.36 -0.40
CA LEU A 180 -3.68 -5.98 0.83
C LEU A 180 -4.96 -6.79 1.04
N ILE A 181 -5.66 -7.24 -0.02
CA ILE A 181 -6.75 -8.21 0.11
C ILE A 181 -6.25 -9.51 0.74
N VAL A 182 -5.12 -10.04 0.28
CA VAL A 182 -4.49 -11.23 0.87
C VAL A 182 -4.12 -10.97 2.33
N HIS A 183 -3.53 -9.82 2.61
CA HIS A 183 -3.08 -9.44 3.95
C HIS A 183 -4.24 -9.33 4.94
N GLY A 184 -5.30 -8.58 4.60
CA GLY A 184 -6.50 -8.47 5.43
C GLY A 184 -7.27 -9.78 5.55
N ALA A 185 -7.40 -10.56 4.47
CA ALA A 185 -8.09 -11.85 4.52
C ALA A 185 -7.38 -12.86 5.43
N THR A 186 -6.04 -12.90 5.40
CA THR A 186 -5.27 -13.76 6.31
C THR A 186 -5.33 -13.26 7.75
N TYR A 187 -5.34 -11.94 7.98
CA TYR A 187 -5.57 -11.37 9.32
C TYR A 187 -6.95 -11.72 9.88
N ILE A 188 -8.02 -11.52 9.10
CA ILE A 188 -9.38 -11.88 9.53
C ILE A 188 -9.47 -13.37 9.81
N ALA A 189 -8.85 -14.23 8.99
CA ALA A 189 -8.79 -15.67 9.28
C ALA A 189 -8.15 -15.96 10.64
N VAL A 190 -7.11 -15.24 11.06
CA VAL A 190 -6.52 -15.40 12.41
C VAL A 190 -7.50 -15.01 13.52
N LYS A 191 -8.37 -14.03 13.28
CA LYS A 191 -9.22 -13.42 14.31
C LYS A 191 -10.58 -14.06 14.49
N VAL A 192 -11.03 -14.86 13.53
CA VAL A 192 -12.39 -15.42 13.53
C VAL A 192 -12.35 -16.93 13.32
N GLU A 193 -13.45 -17.59 13.66
CA GLU A 193 -13.62 -19.04 13.50
C GLU A 193 -14.80 -19.38 12.56
N GLY A 194 -14.98 -20.66 12.26
CA GLY A 194 -16.16 -21.16 11.56
C GLY A 194 -16.27 -20.72 10.08
N PRO A 195 -17.50 -20.45 9.58
CA PRO A 195 -17.72 -20.18 8.16
C PRO A 195 -17.04 -18.92 7.64
N LEU A 196 -16.93 -17.86 8.45
CA LEU A 196 -16.28 -16.62 8.06
C LEU A 196 -14.76 -16.83 7.86
N ASN A 197 -14.13 -17.57 8.77
CA ASN A 197 -12.73 -17.97 8.66
C ASN A 197 -12.44 -18.75 7.38
N ALA A 198 -13.29 -19.74 7.05
CA ALA A 198 -13.16 -20.51 5.82
C ALA A 198 -13.29 -19.64 4.55
N ARG A 199 -14.23 -18.69 4.54
CA ARG A 199 -14.39 -17.74 3.42
C ARG A 199 -13.22 -16.77 3.29
N SER A 200 -12.70 -16.25 4.40
CA SER A 200 -11.51 -15.40 4.39
C SER A 200 -10.30 -16.13 3.83
N ARG A 201 -10.10 -17.42 4.18
CA ARG A 201 -9.06 -18.25 3.53
C ARG A 201 -9.27 -18.39 2.02
N LEU A 202 -10.49 -18.63 1.56
CA LEU A 202 -10.79 -18.76 0.14
C LEU A 202 -10.53 -17.45 -0.62
N ILE A 203 -10.92 -16.31 -0.05
CA ILE A 203 -10.62 -14.99 -0.62
C ILE A 203 -9.11 -14.78 -0.70
N ALA A 204 -8.36 -15.10 0.36
CA ALA A 204 -6.91 -15.01 0.34
C ALA A 204 -6.28 -15.88 -0.77
N ARG A 205 -6.79 -17.10 -1.01
CA ARG A 205 -6.31 -17.97 -2.10
C ARG A 205 -6.59 -17.40 -3.48
N GLY A 206 -7.80 -16.89 -3.70
CA GLY A 206 -8.18 -16.26 -4.97
C GLY A 206 -7.35 -15.02 -5.25
N ALA A 207 -7.21 -14.14 -4.24
CA ALA A 207 -6.42 -12.92 -4.34
C ALA A 207 -4.92 -13.20 -4.49
N LEU A 208 -4.39 -14.29 -3.91
CA LEU A 208 -2.99 -14.67 -4.03
C LEU A 208 -2.57 -14.90 -5.49
N VAL A 209 -3.45 -15.49 -6.31
CA VAL A 209 -3.18 -15.66 -7.75
C VAL A 209 -3.00 -14.31 -8.43
N ALA A 210 -3.91 -13.35 -8.15
CA ALA A 210 -3.80 -11.99 -8.66
C ALA A 210 -2.52 -11.31 -8.15
N THR A 211 -2.19 -11.45 -6.87
CA THR A 211 -0.94 -10.91 -6.28
C THR A 211 0.30 -11.47 -6.96
N ILE A 212 0.37 -12.78 -7.24
CA ILE A 212 1.50 -13.39 -7.94
C ILE A 212 1.66 -12.80 -9.35
N VAL A 213 0.59 -12.79 -10.13
CA VAL A 213 0.61 -12.30 -11.52
C VAL A 213 0.98 -10.81 -11.55
N LEU A 214 0.31 -10.00 -10.72
CA LEU A 214 0.56 -8.56 -10.64
C LEU A 214 1.96 -8.26 -10.10
N THR A 215 2.48 -9.03 -9.14
CA THR A 215 3.87 -8.87 -8.67
C THR A 215 4.85 -9.07 -9.83
N ILE A 216 4.72 -10.16 -10.59
CA ILE A 216 5.61 -10.42 -11.74
C ILE A 216 5.53 -9.28 -12.76
N LEU A 217 4.32 -8.87 -13.13
CA LEU A 217 4.11 -7.78 -14.09
C LEU A 217 4.67 -6.45 -13.58
N THR A 218 4.40 -6.09 -12.32
CA THR A 218 4.95 -4.86 -11.71
C THR A 218 6.46 -4.91 -11.63
N THR A 219 7.09 -6.02 -11.21
CA THR A 219 8.56 -6.12 -11.15
C THR A 219 9.19 -5.89 -12.51
N ILE A 220 8.67 -6.51 -13.57
CA ILE A 220 9.17 -6.30 -14.95
C ILE A 220 8.98 -4.83 -15.36
N ALA A 221 7.79 -4.27 -15.14
CA ALA A 221 7.49 -2.88 -15.47
C ALA A 221 8.37 -1.89 -14.69
N THR A 222 8.59 -2.11 -13.40
CA THR A 222 9.41 -1.28 -12.53
C THR A 222 10.85 -1.18 -13.03
N PHE A 223 11.48 -2.28 -13.43
CA PHE A 223 12.84 -2.23 -13.97
C PHE A 223 12.92 -1.56 -15.35
N ALA A 224 11.85 -1.61 -16.14
CA ALA A 224 11.77 -0.88 -17.41
C ALA A 224 11.57 0.63 -17.20
N VAL A 225 10.71 1.00 -16.25
CA VAL A 225 10.38 2.40 -15.93
C VAL A 225 11.51 3.09 -15.17
N GLN A 226 12.18 2.38 -14.26
CA GLN A 226 13.30 2.92 -13.47
C GLN A 226 14.57 2.07 -13.59
N PRO A 227 15.35 2.22 -14.68
CA PRO A 227 16.58 1.45 -14.91
C PRO A 227 17.65 1.63 -13.82
N GLN A 228 17.61 2.72 -13.04
CA GLN A 228 18.55 2.94 -11.95
C GLN A 228 18.43 1.88 -10.85
N MET A 229 17.23 1.34 -10.63
CA MET A 229 17.07 0.24 -9.68
C MET A 229 17.92 -0.97 -10.09
N SER A 230 17.95 -1.31 -11.38
CA SER A 230 18.81 -2.39 -11.89
C SER A 230 20.29 -2.12 -11.62
N THR A 231 20.75 -0.88 -11.84
CA THR A 231 22.15 -0.53 -11.56
C THR A 231 22.50 -0.65 -10.07
N ASN A 232 21.57 -0.29 -9.17
CA ASN A 232 21.78 -0.40 -7.73
C ASN A 232 21.87 -1.86 -7.27
N TYR A 233 20.99 -2.73 -7.78
CA TYR A 233 21.02 -4.16 -7.46
C TYR A 233 22.27 -4.87 -8.00
N LEU A 234 22.68 -4.55 -9.23
CA LEU A 234 23.89 -5.14 -9.83
C LEU A 234 25.17 -4.62 -9.16
N GLY A 235 25.20 -3.35 -8.75
CA GLY A 235 26.32 -2.77 -8.01
C GLY A 235 26.43 -3.25 -6.56
N ASN A 236 25.29 -3.62 -5.95
CA ASN A 236 25.23 -4.10 -4.56
C ASN A 236 24.38 -5.38 -4.44
N PRO A 237 24.93 -6.55 -4.83
CA PRO A 237 24.15 -7.80 -4.92
C PRO A 237 23.56 -8.29 -3.59
N TRP A 238 24.07 -7.85 -2.44
CA TRP A 238 23.48 -8.19 -1.15
C TRP A 238 22.02 -7.72 -1.02
N GLY A 239 21.63 -6.68 -1.77
CA GLY A 239 20.26 -6.16 -1.79
C GLY A 239 19.22 -7.17 -2.27
N PHE A 240 19.61 -8.23 -2.98
CA PHE A 240 18.70 -9.31 -3.39
C PHE A 240 18.08 -10.07 -2.21
N ILE A 241 18.53 -9.84 -0.97
CA ILE A 241 17.86 -10.33 0.24
C ILE A 241 16.42 -9.81 0.36
N PHE A 242 16.14 -8.57 -0.02
CA PHE A 242 14.80 -7.97 0.10
C PHE A 242 13.77 -8.63 -0.82
N PRO A 243 14.02 -8.78 -2.14
CA PRO A 243 13.10 -9.51 -3.01
C PRO A 243 13.06 -11.01 -2.67
N ALA A 244 14.12 -11.59 -2.10
CA ALA A 244 14.08 -12.96 -1.60
C ALA A 244 13.12 -13.11 -0.40
N ILE A 245 13.14 -12.16 0.55
CA ILE A 245 12.16 -12.11 1.66
C ILE A 245 10.74 -11.98 1.10
N ALA A 246 10.54 -11.11 0.10
CA ALA A 246 9.25 -10.97 -0.55
C ALA A 246 8.77 -12.29 -1.15
N LEU A 247 9.62 -12.95 -1.94
CA LEU A 247 9.31 -14.22 -2.59
C LEU A 247 9.00 -15.33 -1.56
N ILE A 248 9.81 -15.46 -0.51
CA ILE A 248 9.58 -16.43 0.57
C ILE A 248 8.26 -16.15 1.27
N GLY A 249 7.95 -14.87 1.55
CA GLY A 249 6.67 -14.46 2.12
C GLY A 249 5.50 -14.85 1.21
N LEU A 250 5.59 -14.56 -0.08
CA LEU A 250 4.55 -14.86 -1.06
C LEU A 250 4.28 -16.38 -1.17
N ILE A 251 5.34 -17.19 -1.24
CA ILE A 251 5.25 -18.66 -1.23
C ILE A 251 4.68 -19.15 0.11
N GLY A 252 5.13 -18.56 1.22
CA GLY A 252 4.69 -18.88 2.58
C GLY A 252 3.19 -18.65 2.78
N VAL A 253 2.65 -17.54 2.25
CA VAL A 253 1.20 -17.27 2.28
C VAL A 253 0.44 -18.42 1.65
N GLY A 254 0.82 -18.81 0.42
CA GLY A 254 0.17 -19.93 -0.27
C GLY A 254 0.26 -21.22 0.54
N TYR A 255 1.48 -21.61 0.91
CA TYR A 255 1.74 -22.86 1.62
C TYR A 255 0.97 -22.97 2.95
N PHE A 256 1.05 -21.96 3.81
CA PHE A 256 0.40 -21.99 5.12
C PHE A 256 -1.12 -21.82 5.03
N ASN A 257 -1.63 -21.05 4.06
CA ASN A 257 -3.06 -20.95 3.83
C ASN A 257 -3.67 -22.28 3.37
N PHE A 258 -3.01 -23.03 2.49
CA PHE A 258 -3.44 -24.38 2.10
C PHE A 258 -3.43 -25.36 3.27
N ARG A 259 -2.45 -25.24 4.16
CA ARG A 259 -2.34 -26.02 5.41
C ARG A 259 -3.24 -25.52 6.54
N GLN A 260 -4.07 -24.50 6.31
CA GLN A 260 -4.97 -23.89 7.30
C GLN A 260 -4.25 -23.39 8.56
N ARG A 261 -2.99 -22.94 8.41
CA ARG A 261 -2.20 -22.33 9.48
C ARG A 261 -2.31 -20.81 9.39
N ASP A 262 -3.42 -20.28 9.89
CA ASP A 262 -3.82 -18.88 9.66
C ASP A 262 -2.74 -17.87 10.13
N LEU A 263 -2.18 -18.04 11.33
CA LEU A 263 -1.14 -17.14 11.84
C LEU A 263 0.13 -17.14 11.00
N ALA A 264 0.58 -18.31 10.57
CA ALA A 264 1.77 -18.43 9.72
C ALA A 264 1.53 -17.83 8.33
N SER A 265 0.31 -17.96 7.80
CA SER A 265 -0.10 -17.31 6.56
C SER A 265 -0.08 -15.79 6.69
N PHE A 266 -0.58 -15.24 7.80
CA PHE A 266 -0.55 -13.80 8.07
C PHE A 266 0.89 -13.28 8.20
N ILE A 267 1.75 -13.92 9.00
CA ILE A 267 3.16 -13.54 9.15
C ILE A 267 3.88 -13.57 7.79
N SER A 268 3.57 -14.54 6.94
CA SER A 268 4.15 -14.63 5.60
C SER A 268 3.70 -13.46 4.70
N SER A 269 2.47 -12.97 4.86
CA SER A 269 2.00 -11.77 4.16
C SER A 269 2.71 -10.50 4.65
N CYS A 270 3.01 -10.40 5.95
CA CYS A 270 3.86 -9.32 6.47
C CYS A 270 5.26 -9.37 5.84
N ALA A 271 5.88 -10.56 5.77
CA ALA A 271 7.18 -10.74 5.14
C ALA A 271 7.16 -10.34 3.66
N PHE A 272 6.09 -10.68 2.93
CA PHE A 272 5.91 -10.25 1.54
C PHE A 272 5.92 -8.72 1.41
N ILE A 273 5.08 -8.02 2.20
CA ILE A 273 4.98 -6.55 2.18
C ILE A 273 6.31 -5.90 2.56
N VAL A 274 6.94 -6.35 3.65
CA VAL A 274 8.24 -5.83 4.11
C VAL A 274 9.30 -6.03 3.02
N GLY A 275 9.38 -7.22 2.43
CA GLY A 275 10.34 -7.50 1.37
C GLY A 275 10.13 -6.62 0.14
N MET A 276 8.88 -6.40 -0.28
CA MET A 276 8.55 -5.54 -1.43
C MET A 276 8.93 -4.08 -1.18
N LEU A 277 8.54 -3.51 -0.03
CA LEU A 277 8.82 -2.11 0.29
C LEU A 277 10.31 -1.86 0.55
N ALA A 278 10.99 -2.80 1.24
CA ALA A 278 12.43 -2.72 1.42
C ALA A 278 13.18 -2.84 0.07
N SER A 279 12.66 -3.62 -0.88
CA SER A 279 13.22 -3.71 -2.23
C SER A 279 13.13 -2.37 -2.96
N VAL A 280 11.99 -1.68 -2.86
CA VAL A 280 11.83 -0.34 -3.45
C VAL A 280 12.77 0.66 -2.78
N ALA A 281 12.80 0.70 -1.45
CA ALA A 281 13.67 1.62 -0.70
C ALA A 281 15.15 1.41 -1.05
N PHE A 282 15.59 0.15 -1.11
CA PHE A 282 16.95 -0.20 -1.52
C PHE A 282 17.23 0.17 -2.98
N GLY A 283 16.30 -0.16 -3.88
CA GLY A 283 16.47 0.09 -5.31
C GLY A 283 16.49 1.57 -5.67
N LEU A 284 15.77 2.43 -4.92
CA LEU A 284 15.77 3.87 -5.14
C LEU A 284 16.94 4.60 -4.46
N TYR A 285 17.51 4.05 -3.39
CA TYR A 285 18.61 4.68 -2.67
C TYR A 285 19.75 5.12 -3.61
N PRO A 286 20.28 6.35 -3.53
CA PRO A 286 20.03 7.40 -2.54
C PRO A 286 18.94 8.43 -2.92
N LEU A 287 18.07 8.13 -3.89
CA LEU A 287 17.01 9.03 -4.32
C LEU A 287 15.85 9.07 -3.30
N LEU A 288 15.44 10.28 -2.94
CA LEU A 288 14.22 10.54 -2.17
C LEU A 288 13.00 10.71 -3.09
N LEU A 289 13.18 11.50 -4.15
CA LEU A 289 12.16 11.74 -5.17
C LEU A 289 12.85 11.85 -6.52
N PRO A 290 12.86 10.75 -7.30
CA PRO A 290 13.36 10.76 -8.66
C PRO A 290 12.60 11.80 -9.52
N ALA A 291 13.33 12.46 -10.41
CA ALA A 291 12.75 13.37 -11.38
C ALA A 291 12.76 12.75 -12.78
N VAL A 292 11.75 13.06 -13.61
CA VAL A 292 11.73 12.66 -15.04
C VAL A 292 13.01 13.14 -15.74
N ASN A 293 13.39 14.40 -15.51
CA ASN A 293 14.75 14.85 -15.79
C ASN A 293 15.64 14.54 -14.59
N ARG A 294 16.45 13.47 -14.70
CA ARG A 294 17.28 12.95 -13.61
C ARG A 294 18.15 14.00 -12.91
N ALA A 295 18.57 15.06 -13.62
CA ALA A 295 19.38 16.14 -13.06
C ALA A 295 18.68 16.93 -11.94
N ASN A 296 17.34 16.89 -11.89
CA ASN A 296 16.53 17.60 -10.89
C ASN A 296 16.08 16.69 -9.73
N SER A 297 16.55 15.45 -9.67
CA SER A 297 16.10 14.49 -8.65
C SER A 297 16.51 14.94 -7.24
N LEU A 298 15.64 14.73 -6.26
CA LEU A 298 15.98 14.96 -4.86
C LEU A 298 16.67 13.72 -4.31
N THR A 299 17.82 13.91 -3.69
CA THR A 299 18.61 12.85 -3.02
C THR A 299 18.65 13.09 -1.52
N ILE A 300 19.01 12.05 -0.77
CA ILE A 300 19.25 12.18 0.68
C ILE A 300 20.33 13.20 1.01
#